data_AF-A0A7S0K6B4-F1
#
_entry.id   AF-A0A7S0K6B4-F1
#
_cell.length_a   1.000
_cell.length_b   1.000
_cell.length_c   1.000
_cell.angle_alpha   90.00
_cell.angle_beta   90.00
_cell.angle_gamma   90.00
#
_symmetry.space_group_name_H-M   'P 1'
#
loop_
_entity.id
_entity.type
_entity.pdbx_description
1 polymer ?
#
loop_
_entity_poly.entity_id
_entity_poly.type
_entity_poly.pdbx_seq_one_letter_code
_entity_poly.pdbx_strand_id
1 'polypeptide(L)'
;VKPSIDLSELMNHCIARGVISFVAGGVLGAGMGVLIGSWQVSGHSPEPGMSDPTKLSAREAFREMVVLIKSKSISWARNFAVVGSIYSTVECYLASARGRHDIKNPVFAGCITGGALA
;
A
#
# COMPACT_ATOMS: atom_id res chain seq x y z
N VAL A 1 6.03 -26.48 -2.85
CA VAL A 1 6.79 -25.54 -3.70
C VAL A 1 7.01 -24.26 -2.90
N LYS A 2 8.15 -24.16 -2.22
CA LYS A 2 8.54 -22.98 -1.44
C LYS A 2 9.36 -22.13 -2.39
N PRO A 3 8.92 -20.93 -2.81
CA PRO A 3 9.79 -20.11 -3.64
C PRO A 3 10.92 -19.62 -2.72
N SER A 4 12.06 -20.29 -2.76
CA SER A 4 13.35 -19.75 -2.34
C SER A 4 13.74 -18.68 -3.35
N ILE A 5 13.00 -17.57 -3.35
CA ILE A 5 13.56 -16.30 -3.78
C ILE A 5 14.56 -15.99 -2.67
N ASP A 6 15.85 -16.02 -2.99
CA ASP A 6 16.91 -15.58 -2.07
C ASP A 6 16.70 -14.10 -1.77
N LEU A 7 15.79 -13.84 -0.82
CA LEU A 7 15.42 -12.51 -0.34
C LEU A 7 16.67 -11.78 0.14
N SER A 8 17.68 -12.54 0.56
CA SER A 8 19.02 -12.12 0.96
C SER A 8 19.83 -11.47 -0.18
N GLU A 9 19.89 -12.08 -1.37
CA GLU A 9 20.56 -11.48 -2.54
C GLU A 9 19.73 -10.33 -3.13
N LEU A 10 18.39 -10.46 -3.09
CA LEU A 10 17.48 -9.40 -3.53
C LEU A 10 17.50 -8.17 -2.59
N MET A 11 17.74 -8.38 -1.29
CA MET A 11 17.93 -7.30 -0.30
C MET A 11 19.29 -6.62 -0.41
N ASN A 12 20.27 -7.25 -1.07
CA ASN A 12 21.58 -6.67 -1.29
C ASN A 12 21.53 -5.53 -2.34
N HIS A 13 20.52 -5.53 -3.21
CA HIS A 13 20.28 -4.45 -4.16
C HIS A 13 19.15 -3.53 -3.70
N CYS A 14 19.44 -2.23 -3.54
CA CYS A 14 18.44 -1.25 -3.09
C CYS A 14 17.23 -1.12 -4.01
N ILE A 15 17.42 -1.36 -5.32
CA ILE A 15 16.33 -1.38 -6.30
C ILE A 15 15.46 -2.62 -6.09
N ALA A 16 16.07 -3.79 -5.96
CA ALA A 16 15.32 -5.03 -5.87
C ALA A 16 14.58 -5.12 -4.51
N ARG A 17 15.19 -4.60 -3.43
CA ARG A 17 14.52 -4.35 -2.15
C ARG A 17 13.31 -3.41 -2.29
N GLY A 18 13.45 -2.33 -3.06
CA GLY A 18 12.37 -1.40 -3.38
C GLY A 18 11.22 -2.04 -4.15
N VAL A 19 11.52 -2.90 -5.13
CA VAL A 19 10.51 -3.64 -5.91
C VAL A 19 9.75 -4.65 -5.04
N ILE A 20 10.44 -5.39 -4.17
CA ILE A 20 9.76 -6.29 -3.22
C ILE A 20 8.83 -5.49 -2.32
N SER A 21 9.30 -4.36 -1.77
CA SER A 21 8.49 -3.50 -0.92
C SER A 21 7.32 -2.85 -1.66
N PHE A 22 7.47 -2.55 -2.96
CA PHE A 22 6.38 -2.10 -3.81
C PHE A 22 5.28 -3.16 -3.93
N VAL A 23 5.67 -4.41 -4.27
CA VAL A 23 4.72 -5.51 -4.44
C VAL A 23 4.06 -5.87 -3.11
N ALA A 24 4.86 -6.01 -2.04
CA ALA A 24 4.35 -6.31 -0.70
C ALA A 24 3.42 -5.20 -0.19
N GLY A 25 3.81 -3.93 -0.35
CA GLY A 25 2.99 -2.78 0.00
C GLY A 25 1.69 -2.72 -0.82
N GLY A 26 1.75 -3.04 -2.11
CA GLY A 26 0.57 -3.12 -2.97
C GLY A 26 -0.43 -4.20 -2.54
N VAL A 27 0.06 -5.40 -2.21
CA VAL A 27 -0.79 -6.50 -1.71
C VAL A 27 -1.44 -6.11 -0.38
N LEU A 28 -0.66 -5.56 0.55
CA LEU A 28 -1.17 -5.12 1.85
C LEU A 28 -2.17 -3.95 1.72
N GLY A 29 -1.87 -2.97 0.86
CA GLY A 29 -2.75 -1.84 0.59
C GLY A 29 -4.04 -2.24 -0.11
N ALA A 30 -4.00 -3.22 -1.01
CA ALA A 30 -5.21 -3.78 -1.62
C ALA A 30 -6.11 -4.45 -0.56
N GLY A 31 -5.51 -5.27 0.32
CA GLY A 31 -6.24 -5.87 1.44
C GLY A 31 -6.87 -4.82 2.35
N MET A 32 -6.12 -3.79 2.71
CA MET A 32 -6.63 -2.67 3.51
C MET A 32 -7.78 -1.94 2.81
N GLY A 33 -7.68 -1.66 1.52
CA GLY A 33 -8.74 -0.98 0.78
C GLY A 33 -10.00 -1.82 0.60
N VAL A 34 -9.90 -3.15 0.55
CA VAL A 34 -11.06 -4.04 0.58
C VAL A 34 -11.77 -3.95 1.93
N LEU A 35 -11.01 -3.99 3.02
CA LEU A 35 -11.56 -3.87 4.37
C LEU A 35 -12.26 -2.52 4.53
N ILE A 36 -11.57 -1.42 4.24
CA ILE A 36 -12.12 -0.07 4.38
C ILE A 36 -13.35 0.13 3.47
N GLY A 37 -13.31 -0.36 2.23
CA GLY A 37 -14.45 -0.30 1.33
C GLY A 37 -15.65 -1.11 1.85
N SER A 38 -15.41 -2.27 2.44
CA SER A 38 -16.48 -3.10 3.06
C SER A 38 -17.11 -2.41 4.28
N TRP A 39 -16.29 -1.70 5.07
CA TRP A 39 -16.78 -0.91 6.21
C TRP A 39 -17.63 0.29 5.78
N GLN A 40 -17.29 0.94 4.66
CA GLN A 40 -18.08 2.04 4.09
C GLN A 40 -19.42 1.56 3.52
N VAL A 41 -19.42 0.38 2.88
CA VAL A 41 -20.63 -0.27 2.36
C VAL A 41 -21.60 -0.70 3.47
N SER A 42 -21.09 -1.06 4.65
CA SER A 42 -21.91 -1.48 5.80
C SER A 42 -22.66 -0.33 6.50
N GLY A 43 -22.62 0.90 5.98
CA GLY A 43 -23.44 2.02 6.45
C GLY A 43 -22.89 2.81 7.65
N HIS A 44 -21.67 2.51 8.12
CA HIS A 44 -21.05 3.26 9.21
C HIS A 44 -20.42 4.59 8.78
N SER A 45 -20.16 4.78 7.47
CA SER A 45 -19.72 6.05 6.86
C SER A 45 -19.88 5.97 5.33
N PRO A 46 -21.06 6.31 4.78
CA PRO A 46 -21.23 6.35 3.33
C PRO A 46 -20.39 7.49 2.72
N GLU A 47 -19.70 7.21 1.62
CA GLU A 47 -19.06 8.28 0.84
C GLU A 47 -20.13 9.23 0.27
N PRO A 48 -19.86 10.55 0.21
CA PRO A 48 -20.77 11.52 -0.39
C PRO A 48 -20.90 11.23 -1.90
N GLY A 49 -22.08 10.81 -2.34
CA GLY A 49 -22.38 10.47 -3.74
C GLY A 49 -22.84 9.03 -3.97
N MET A 50 -22.95 8.19 -2.93
CA MET A 50 -23.58 6.88 -3.06
C MET A 50 -25.10 7.03 -3.23
N SER A 51 -25.63 6.41 -4.28
CA SER A 51 -27.04 6.36 -4.62
C SER A 51 -27.84 5.75 -3.45
N ASP A 52 -28.98 6.35 -3.10
CA ASP A 52 -29.81 5.94 -1.97
C ASP A 52 -30.15 4.43 -2.02
N PRO A 53 -29.72 3.60 -1.05
CA PRO A 53 -29.83 2.14 -1.10
C PRO A 53 -31.29 1.64 -1.09
N THR A 54 -32.26 2.53 -0.88
CA THR A 54 -33.69 2.22 -0.92
C THR A 54 -34.27 2.13 -2.34
N LYS A 55 -33.53 2.54 -3.39
CA LYS A 55 -34.04 2.59 -4.78
C LYS A 55 -33.37 1.65 -5.77
N LEU A 56 -32.33 0.93 -5.38
CA LEU A 56 -31.55 0.08 -6.29
C LEU A 56 -31.84 -1.40 -6.07
N SER A 57 -31.96 -2.15 -7.17
CA SER A 57 -32.06 -3.60 -7.16
C SER A 57 -30.80 -4.21 -6.51
N ALA A 58 -30.93 -5.38 -5.88
CA ALA A 58 -29.81 -6.07 -5.23
C ALA A 58 -28.57 -6.23 -6.14
N ARG A 59 -28.78 -6.30 -7.46
CA ARG A 59 -27.69 -6.32 -8.47
C ARG A 59 -26.97 -4.99 -8.64
N GLU A 60 -27.70 -3.88 -8.59
CA GLU A 60 -27.14 -2.54 -8.76
C GLU A 60 -26.41 -2.10 -7.50
N ALA A 61 -26.98 -2.38 -6.32
CA ALA A 61 -26.30 -2.20 -5.05
C ALA A 61 -24.97 -2.97 -5.00
N PHE A 62 -24.98 -4.25 -5.38
CA PHE A 62 -23.75 -5.05 -5.44
C PHE A 62 -22.72 -4.49 -6.44
N ARG A 63 -23.18 -3.97 -7.58
CA ARG A 63 -22.29 -3.37 -8.58
C ARG A 63 -21.62 -2.10 -8.06
N GLU A 64 -22.36 -1.22 -7.40
CA GLU A 64 -21.81 0.00 -6.81
C GLU A 64 -20.82 -0.33 -5.69
N MET A 65 -21.14 -1.31 -4.83
CA MET A 65 -20.23 -1.80 -3.78
C MET A 65 -18.90 -2.29 -4.37
N VAL A 66 -18.96 -3.14 -5.39
CA VAL A 66 -17.76 -3.67 -6.05
C VAL A 66 -16.93 -2.55 -6.69
N VAL A 67 -17.58 -1.57 -7.32
CA VAL A 67 -16.89 -0.43 -7.94
C VAL A 67 -16.19 0.44 -6.89
N LEU A 68 -16.85 0.72 -5.76
CA LEU A 68 -16.30 1.48 -4.64
C LEU A 68 -15.12 0.75 -3.99
N ILE A 69 -15.31 -0.52 -3.64
CA ILE A 69 -14.27 -1.36 -3.05
C ILE A 69 -13.06 -1.42 -3.98
N LYS A 70 -13.28 -1.57 -5.30
CA LYS A 70 -12.20 -1.61 -6.29
C LYS A 70 -11.45 -0.28 -6.38
N SER A 71 -12.17 0.85 -6.47
CA SER A 71 -11.54 2.17 -6.59
C SER A 71 -10.71 2.50 -5.35
N LYS A 72 -11.25 2.22 -4.15
CA LYS A 72 -10.52 2.33 -2.89
C LYS A 72 -9.32 1.41 -2.87
N SER A 73 -9.51 0.11 -3.10
CA SER A 73 -8.42 -0.88 -3.08
C SER A 73 -7.26 -0.50 -4.00
N ILE A 74 -7.53 0.03 -5.19
CA ILE A 74 -6.48 0.50 -6.11
C ILE A 74 -5.75 1.73 -5.57
N SER A 75 -6.49 2.70 -5.01
CA SER A 75 -5.89 3.90 -4.40
C SER A 75 -5.01 3.53 -3.21
N TRP A 76 -5.52 2.73 -2.28
CA TRP A 76 -4.80 2.23 -1.11
C TRP A 76 -3.58 1.39 -1.52
N ALA A 77 -3.74 0.45 -2.46
CA ALA A 77 -2.61 -0.33 -3.00
C ALA A 77 -1.51 0.55 -3.57
N ARG A 78 -1.85 1.56 -4.40
CA ARG A 78 -0.87 2.44 -5.01
C ARG A 78 -0.12 3.27 -3.96
N ASN A 79 -0.83 3.82 -2.98
CA ASN A 79 -0.20 4.61 -1.91
C ASN A 79 0.78 3.76 -1.09
N PHE A 80 0.36 2.59 -0.62
CA PHE A 80 1.22 1.70 0.18
C PHE A 80 2.39 1.14 -0.63
N ALA A 81 2.18 0.84 -1.91
CA ALA A 81 3.26 0.39 -2.80
C ALA A 81 4.31 1.48 -3.00
N VAL A 82 3.91 2.72 -3.28
CA VAL A 82 4.83 3.85 -3.50
C VAL A 82 5.55 4.25 -2.21
N VAL A 83 4.83 4.39 -1.10
CA VAL A 83 5.45 4.73 0.20
C VAL A 83 6.45 3.63 0.59
N GLY A 84 6.05 2.37 0.49
CA GLY A 84 6.90 1.23 0.85
C GLY A 84 8.13 1.11 -0.02
N SER A 85 8.02 1.38 -1.33
CA SER A 85 9.16 1.32 -2.24
C SER A 85 10.17 2.44 -1.95
N ILE A 86 9.70 3.69 -1.81
CA ILE A 86 10.57 4.84 -1.51
C ILE A 86 11.26 4.63 -0.17
N TYR A 87 10.52 4.27 0.88
CA TYR A 87 11.08 4.04 2.20
C TYR A 87 12.19 2.98 2.18
N SER A 88 11.91 1.82 1.59
CA SER A 88 12.85 0.68 1.55
C SER A 88 14.10 0.99 0.72
N THR A 89 13.94 1.71 -0.40
CA THR A 89 15.05 2.15 -1.22
C THR A 89 15.91 3.18 -0.49
N VAL A 90 15.31 4.21 0.13
CA VAL A 90 16.04 5.24 0.87
C VAL A 90 16.78 4.64 2.08
N GLU A 91 16.13 3.74 2.82
CA GLU A 91 16.76 2.99 3.92
C GLU A 91 18.01 2.25 3.44
N CYS A 92 17.91 1.51 2.34
CA CYS A 92 19.03 0.77 1.78
C CYS A 92 20.17 1.69 1.33
N TYR A 93 19.87 2.81 0.66
CA TYR A 93 20.87 3.79 0.27
C TYR A 93 21.58 4.40 1.48
N LEU A 94 20.84 4.77 2.52
CA LEU A 94 21.43 5.31 3.74
C LEU A 94 22.29 4.27 4.47
N ALA A 95 21.84 3.01 4.52
CA ALA A 95 22.58 1.92 5.16
C ALA A 95 23.88 1.63 4.40
N SER A 96 23.82 1.61 3.08
CA SER A 96 24.99 1.45 2.21
C SER A 96 25.97 2.62 2.33
N ALA A 97 25.46 3.87 2.37
CA ALA A 97 26.29 5.07 2.51
C ALA A 97 26.99 5.18 3.87
N ARG A 98 26.34 4.75 4.96
CA ARG A 98 26.92 4.83 6.32
C ARG A 98 27.65 3.56 6.75
N GLY A 99 27.43 2.44 6.08
CA GLY A 99 27.96 1.13 6.48
C GLY A 99 27.45 0.65 7.86
N ARG A 100 26.32 1.19 8.34
CA ARG A 100 25.73 0.89 9.65
C ARG A 100 24.20 0.84 9.55
N HIS A 101 23.60 -0.13 10.23
CA HIS A 101 22.14 -0.23 10.41
C HIS A 101 21.78 0.20 11.84
N ASP A 102 21.59 1.51 12.04
CA ASP A 102 21.20 2.11 13.33
C ASP A 102 19.81 2.72 13.28
N ILE A 103 19.20 3.04 14.43
CA ILE A 103 17.87 3.66 14.54
C ILE A 103 17.74 5.01 13.80
N LYS A 104 18.86 5.69 13.54
CA LYS A 104 18.86 6.94 12.78
C LYS A 104 18.43 6.72 11.33
N ASN A 105 18.80 5.58 10.75
CA ASN A 105 18.56 5.24 9.36
C ASN A 105 17.05 5.25 9.01
N PRO A 106 16.18 4.50 9.71
CA PRO A 106 14.75 4.48 9.42
C PRO A 106 14.07 5.82 9.72
N VAL A 107 14.58 6.59 10.70
CA VAL A 107 14.07 7.95 10.99
C VAL A 107 14.32 8.89 9.81
N PHE A 108 15.55 8.93 9.28
CA PHE A 108 15.87 9.75 8.13
C PHE A 108 15.14 9.27 6.87
N ALA A 109 15.05 7.97 6.65
CA ALA A 109 14.31 7.41 5.53
C ALA A 109 12.83 7.75 5.60
N GLY A 110 12.23 7.73 6.79
CA GLY A 110 10.86 8.16 7.04
C GLY A 110 10.65 9.65 6.72
N CYS A 111 11.53 10.53 7.20
CA CYS A 111 11.46 11.96 6.88
C CYS A 111 11.60 12.24 5.38
N ILE A 112 12.55 11.58 4.70
CA ILE A 112 12.75 11.74 3.25
C ILE A 112 11.53 11.22 2.48
N THR A 113 11.01 10.05 2.86
CA THR A 113 9.84 9.46 2.20
C THR A 113 8.61 10.34 2.39
N GLY A 114 8.37 10.85 3.61
CA GLY A 114 7.28 11.77 3.90
C GLY A 114 7.42 13.08 3.14
N GLY A 115 8.62 13.66 3.08
CA GLY A 115 8.90 14.87 2.31
C GLY A 115 8.82 14.68 0.79
N ALA A 116 9.05 13.46 0.28
CA ALA A 116 8.89 13.14 -1.14
C ALA A 116 7.42 12.95 -1.56
N LEU A 117 6.52 12.75 -0.59
CA LEU A 117 5.09 12.49 -0.82
C LEU A 117 4.17 13.65 -0.45
N ALA A 118 4.68 14.61 0.32
CA ALA A 118 3.99 15.85 0.71
C ALA A 118 3.98 16.87 -0.43
#